data_AF-A0A971HXL4-F1
#
_entry.id   AF-A0A971HXL4-F1
#
_cell.length_a   1.000
_cell.length_b   1.000
_cell.length_c   1.000
_cell.angle_alpha   90.00
_cell.angle_beta   90.00
_cell.angle_gamma   90.00
#
_symmetry.space_group_name_H-M   'P 1'
#
loop_
_entity.id
_entity.type
_entity.pdbx_description
1 polymer ?
#
loop_
_entity_poly.entity_id
_entity_poly.type
_entity_poly.pdbx_seq_one_letter_code
_entity_poly.pdbx_strand_id
1 'polypeptide(L)'
;IVLALQKLDDNDAQAVEDFLQKHYLSTEDLERLRTITVLPERMVQDYRSTYNDIRDWLRREKIAKEQDDSSVDWSDVVFEVDLLKSQEINLDYILELIFEKNKKSKNKTTLIEEVRRLIRSSLGTRAKESLVVDFIHQADLDSIKDKPGIIEAFFTFAQAEQKREAQDLIVAEELNLEHAKRYLNVSLQREYASEHGTELNNILPKMSPLNPQYLPKKQRVFQKIAAFVEKFIGVGGEV
;
A
#
# COMPACT_ATOMS: atom_id res chain seq x y z
N ILE A 1 17.54 8.85 19.09
CA ILE A 1 18.03 8.47 20.44
C ILE A 1 16.87 8.06 21.34
N VAL A 2 15.93 8.95 21.69
CA VAL A 2 14.78 8.61 22.58
C VAL A 2 13.94 7.43 22.06
N LEU A 3 13.66 7.35 20.75
CA LEU A 3 12.96 6.20 20.16
C LEU A 3 13.75 4.88 20.25
N ALA A 4 15.08 4.95 20.15
CA ALA A 4 15.94 3.78 20.28
C ALA A 4 16.04 3.33 21.75
N LEU A 5 16.01 4.29 22.68
CA LEU A 5 15.93 4.06 24.12
C LEU A 5 14.66 3.28 24.51
N GLN A 6 13.52 3.53 23.86
CA GLN A 6 12.28 2.78 24.12
C GLN A 6 12.35 1.28 23.74
N LYS A 7 13.31 0.88 22.91
CA LYS A 7 13.52 -0.51 22.47
C LYS A 7 14.62 -1.22 23.26
N LEU A 8 15.27 -0.51 24.18
CA LEU A 8 16.34 -1.03 25.01
C LEU A 8 15.75 -1.92 26.11
N ASP A 9 16.37 -3.08 26.36
CA ASP A 9 16.04 -3.89 27.53
C ASP A 9 16.77 -3.31 28.74
N ASP A 10 16.02 -2.68 29.66
CA ASP A 10 16.57 -2.05 30.86
C ASP A 10 17.19 -3.06 31.84
N ASN A 11 16.90 -4.36 31.70
CA ASN A 11 17.48 -5.41 32.54
C ASN A 11 18.81 -5.93 32.02
N ASP A 12 19.19 -5.57 30.79
CA ASP A 12 20.46 -5.94 30.18
C ASP A 12 21.48 -4.81 30.35
N ALA A 13 22.28 -4.92 31.41
CA ALA A 13 23.32 -3.94 31.75
C ALA A 13 24.34 -3.74 30.61
N GLN A 14 24.64 -4.79 29.84
CA GLN A 14 25.56 -4.69 28.70
C GLN A 14 24.92 -3.88 27.56
N ALA A 15 23.64 -4.14 27.26
CA ALA A 15 22.91 -3.39 26.24
C ALA A 15 22.81 -1.89 26.60
N VAL A 16 22.61 -1.57 27.88
CA VAL A 16 22.57 -0.18 28.38
C VAL A 16 23.94 0.48 28.23
N GLU A 17 25.03 -0.19 28.62
CA GLU A 17 26.39 0.35 28.47
C GLU A 17 26.77 0.60 27.00
N ASP A 18 26.48 -0.37 26.13
CA ASP A 18 26.71 -0.26 24.69
C ASP A 18 25.91 0.90 24.09
N PHE A 19 24.67 1.12 24.55
CA PHE A 19 23.82 2.23 24.10
C PHE A 19 24.40 3.60 24.50
N LEU A 20 24.88 3.72 25.74
CA LEU A 20 25.51 4.95 26.23
C LEU A 20 26.79 5.27 25.46
N GLN A 21 27.66 4.28 25.25
CA GLN A 21 28.89 4.46 24.47
C GLN A 21 28.59 4.84 23.02
N LYS A 22 27.65 4.14 22.37
CA LYS A 22 27.27 4.39 20.98
C LYS A 22 26.74 5.81 20.74
N HIS A 23 26.01 6.35 21.71
CA HIS A 23 25.39 7.67 21.59
C HIS A 23 26.14 8.77 22.33
N TYR A 24 27.30 8.46 22.93
CA TYR A 24 28.13 9.38 23.71
C TYR A 24 27.33 10.05 24.84
N LEU A 25 26.53 9.26 25.56
CA LEU A 25 25.64 9.73 26.63
C LEU A 25 26.20 9.41 28.01
N SER A 26 25.97 10.30 28.98
CA SER A 26 26.18 10.00 30.38
C SER A 26 24.95 9.33 31.01
N THR A 27 25.11 8.76 32.20
CA THR A 27 23.98 8.23 32.99
C THR A 27 22.96 9.32 33.35
N GLU A 28 23.42 10.56 33.56
CA GLU A 28 22.53 11.70 33.80
C GLU A 28 21.70 12.05 32.55
N ASP A 29 22.31 11.98 31.37
CA ASP A 29 21.59 12.20 30.10
C ASP A 29 20.55 11.10 29.85
N LEU A 30 20.84 9.85 30.23
CA LEU A 30 19.88 8.74 30.13
C LEU A 30 18.63 9.00 30.96
N GLU A 31 18.80 9.42 32.22
CA GLU A 31 17.67 9.76 33.10
C GLU A 31 16.85 10.93 32.55
N ARG A 32 17.49 11.95 32.00
CA ARG A 32 16.79 13.06 31.31
C ARG A 32 15.99 12.56 30.11
N LEU A 33 16.59 11.73 29.26
CA LEU A 33 15.92 11.18 28.06
C LEU A 33 14.75 10.27 28.43
N ARG A 34 14.79 9.57 29.57
CA ARG A 34 13.67 8.76 30.08
C ARG A 34 12.46 9.59 30.50
N THR A 35 12.66 10.84 30.92
CA THR A 35 11.52 11.73 31.26
C THR A 35 10.75 12.20 30.03
N ILE A 36 11.31 12.06 28.82
CA ILE A 36 10.65 12.47 27.59
C ILE A 36 9.62 11.42 27.18
N THR A 37 8.35 11.73 27.41
CA THR A 37 7.24 10.92 26.93
C THR A 37 7.15 11.01 25.41
N VAL A 38 7.36 9.90 24.72
CA VAL A 38 7.14 9.77 23.28
C VAL A 38 5.88 8.96 23.03
N LEU A 39 5.15 9.31 21.98
CA LEU A 39 3.97 8.56 21.56
C LEU A 39 4.33 7.09 21.30
N PRO A 40 3.51 6.13 21.76
CA PRO A 40 3.69 4.73 21.44
C PRO A 40 3.71 4.50 19.91
N GLU A 41 4.55 3.59 19.43
CA GLU A 41 4.66 3.25 18.00
C GLU A 41 3.28 2.94 17.37
N ARG A 42 2.42 2.24 18.12
CA ARG A 42 1.04 1.97 17.76
C ARG A 42 0.22 3.25 17.50
N MET A 43 0.30 4.23 18.39
CA MET A 43 -0.42 5.50 18.24
C MET A 43 0.10 6.28 17.02
N VAL A 44 1.42 6.29 16.80
CA VAL A 44 2.02 6.93 15.63
C VAL A 44 1.51 6.30 14.33
N GLN A 45 1.40 4.96 14.27
CA GLN A 45 0.82 4.26 13.11
C GLN A 45 -0.65 4.62 12.87
N ASP A 46 -1.46 4.73 13.94
CA ASP A 46 -2.88 5.08 13.83
C ASP A 46 -3.08 6.51 13.32
N TYR A 47 -2.27 7.46 13.80
CA TYR A 47 -2.29 8.82 13.29
C TYR A 47 -1.87 8.89 11.82
N ARG A 48 -0.86 8.12 11.40
CA ARG A 48 -0.47 8.03 9.98
C ARG A 48 -1.58 7.45 9.12
N SER A 49 -2.23 6.37 9.56
CA SER A 49 -3.37 5.79 8.85
C SER A 49 -4.48 6.84 8.68
N THR A 50 -4.88 7.49 9.78
CA THR A 50 -5.91 8.54 9.76
C THR A 50 -5.55 9.69 8.83
N TYR A 51 -4.29 10.14 8.85
CA TYR A 51 -3.81 11.20 7.96
C TYR A 51 -3.92 10.79 6.49
N ASN A 52 -3.50 9.57 6.16
CA ASN A 52 -3.60 9.03 4.80
C ASN A 52 -5.07 8.86 4.38
N ASP A 53 -5.95 8.42 5.28
CA ASP A 53 -7.40 8.29 5.05
C ASP A 53 -8.04 9.63 4.66
N ILE A 54 -7.75 10.68 5.43
CA ILE A 54 -8.24 12.03 5.17
C ILE A 54 -7.73 12.52 3.81
N ARG A 55 -6.43 12.35 3.52
CA ARG A 55 -5.83 12.75 2.24
C ARG A 55 -6.48 12.04 1.05
N ASP A 56 -6.67 10.72 1.15
CA ASP A 56 -7.23 9.90 0.08
C ASP A 56 -8.72 10.18 -0.12
N TRP A 57 -9.46 10.49 0.95
CA TRP A 57 -10.83 10.98 0.86
C TRP A 57 -10.89 12.32 0.12
N LEU A 58 -10.12 13.33 0.56
CA LEU A 58 -10.06 14.65 -0.07
C LEU A 58 -9.66 14.60 -1.56
N ARG A 59 -8.73 13.71 -1.92
CA ARG A 59 -8.35 13.49 -3.30
C ARG A 59 -9.52 12.94 -4.13
N ARG A 60 -10.29 11.99 -3.57
CA ARG A 60 -11.45 11.39 -4.24
C ARG A 60 -12.59 12.39 -4.43
N GLU A 61 -12.91 13.18 -3.40
CA GLU A 61 -13.92 14.25 -3.47
C GLU A 61 -13.61 15.26 -4.58
N LYS A 62 -12.37 15.76 -4.62
CA LYS A 62 -11.92 16.68 -5.68
C LYS A 62 -12.04 16.09 -7.09
N ILE A 63 -11.82 14.77 -7.25
CA ILE A 63 -11.96 14.08 -8.53
C ILE A 63 -13.43 13.87 -8.89
N ALA A 64 -14.29 13.57 -7.91
CA ALA A 64 -15.71 13.33 -8.11
C ALA A 64 -16.50 14.59 -8.53
N LYS A 65 -15.93 15.80 -8.35
CA LYS A 65 -16.62 17.10 -8.51
C LYS A 65 -17.95 17.16 -7.74
N GLU A 66 -18.08 16.36 -6.68
CA GLU A 66 -19.21 16.49 -5.79
C GLU A 66 -19.01 17.80 -5.02
N GLN A 67 -20.00 18.70 -5.11
CA GLN A 67 -20.08 19.86 -4.23
C GLN A 67 -20.38 19.29 -2.85
N ASP A 68 -19.33 19.09 -2.06
CA ASP A 68 -19.48 18.71 -0.67
C ASP A 68 -20.23 19.83 0.06
N ASP A 69 -21.27 19.47 0.81
CA ASP A 69 -22.03 20.34 1.72
C ASP A 69 -21.23 20.62 3.02
N SER A 70 -19.94 20.26 3.05
CA SER A 70 -19.09 20.50 4.20
C SER A 70 -18.85 21.99 4.42
N SER A 71 -19.08 22.44 5.66
CA SER A 71 -18.87 23.82 6.07
C SER A 71 -17.39 24.22 6.21
N VAL A 72 -16.47 23.31 5.87
CA VAL A 72 -15.03 23.44 6.09
C VAL A 72 -14.33 23.61 4.75
N ASP A 73 -13.64 24.73 4.57
CA ASP A 73 -12.81 24.98 3.40
C ASP A 73 -11.47 24.25 3.51
N TRP A 74 -11.24 23.30 2.59
CA TRP A 74 -10.01 22.51 2.52
C TRP A 74 -9.04 22.99 1.44
N SER A 75 -9.30 24.13 0.78
CA SER A 75 -8.48 24.64 -0.31
C SER A 75 -7.10 25.10 0.16
N ASP A 76 -7.00 25.60 1.40
CA ASP A 76 -5.75 26.09 2.01
C ASP A 76 -4.88 25.01 2.66
N VAL A 77 -5.35 23.75 2.68
CA VAL A 77 -4.62 22.64 3.32
C VAL A 77 -3.69 21.97 2.31
N VAL A 78 -2.37 22.04 2.58
CA VAL A 78 -1.33 21.34 1.82
C VAL A 78 -0.84 20.14 2.62
N PHE A 79 -0.91 18.95 2.02
CA PHE A 79 -0.42 17.70 2.62
C PHE A 79 1.08 17.56 2.39
N GLU A 80 1.83 17.18 3.44
CA GLU A 80 3.27 16.94 3.38
C GLU A 80 3.54 15.50 2.90
N VAL A 81 3.76 15.34 1.60
CA VAL A 81 3.89 14.03 0.97
C VAL A 81 5.33 13.51 1.02
N ASP A 82 6.33 14.38 1.02
CA ASP A 82 7.74 13.98 0.91
C ASP A 82 8.23 13.33 2.20
N LEU A 83 7.81 13.85 3.36
CA LEU A 83 8.09 13.22 4.65
C LEU A 83 7.47 11.82 4.74
N LEU A 84 6.26 11.63 4.21
CA LEU A 84 5.60 10.32 4.22
C LEU A 84 6.28 9.31 3.30
N LYS A 85 6.72 9.73 2.12
CA LYS A 85 7.48 8.89 1.18
C LYS A 85 8.78 8.39 1.79
N SER A 86 9.49 9.24 2.54
CA SER A 86 10.75 8.84 3.21
C SER A 86 10.58 7.75 4.27
N GLN A 87 9.35 7.43 4.64
CA GLN A 87 9.00 6.48 5.70
C GLN A 87 8.14 5.33 5.17
N GLU A 88 8.10 5.14 3.84
CA GLU A 88 7.41 4.01 3.23
C GLU A 88 7.99 2.69 3.71
N ILE A 89 7.10 1.80 4.12
CA ILE A 89 7.46 0.45 4.48
C ILE A 89 7.46 -0.37 3.19
N ASN A 90 8.63 -0.91 2.84
CA ASN A 90 8.79 -1.77 1.68
C ASN A 90 7.93 -3.03 1.81
N LEU A 91 7.37 -3.50 0.69
CA LEU A 91 6.55 -4.71 0.65
C LEU A 91 7.31 -5.93 1.18
N ASP A 92 8.59 -6.06 0.83
CA ASP A 92 9.46 -7.15 1.30
C ASP A 92 9.53 -7.21 2.83
N TYR A 93 9.59 -6.06 3.50
CA TYR A 93 9.58 -6.01 4.97
C TYR A 93 8.23 -6.48 5.54
N ILE A 94 7.12 -6.13 4.90
CA ILE A 94 5.79 -6.60 5.30
C ILE A 94 5.71 -8.12 5.15
N LEU A 95 6.21 -8.66 4.03
CA LEU A 95 6.26 -10.10 3.77
C LEU A 95 7.15 -10.83 4.78
N GLU A 96 8.32 -10.31 5.09
CA GLU A 96 9.17 -10.86 6.15
C GLU A 96 8.46 -10.88 7.50
N LEU A 97 7.75 -9.80 7.86
CA LEU A 97 7.00 -9.74 9.11
C LEU A 97 5.88 -10.78 9.14
N ILE A 98 5.19 -11.00 8.01
CA ILE A 98 4.18 -12.05 7.87
C ILE A 98 4.78 -13.42 8.18
N PHE A 99 5.95 -13.71 7.60
CA PHE A 99 6.68 -14.96 7.85
C PHE A 99 7.04 -15.12 9.34
N GLU A 100 7.72 -14.13 9.93
CA GLU A 100 8.18 -14.15 11.33
C GLU A 100 7.02 -14.31 12.32
N LYS A 101 5.91 -13.61 12.06
CA LYS A 101 4.72 -13.66 12.91
C LYS A 101 4.00 -14.99 12.79
N ASN A 102 3.86 -15.53 11.58
CA ASN A 102 3.24 -16.85 11.39
C ASN A 102 4.04 -17.96 12.10
N LYS A 103 5.37 -17.89 12.13
CA LYS A 103 6.21 -18.84 12.88
C LYS A 103 5.99 -18.78 14.40
N LYS A 104 5.67 -17.60 14.94
CA LYS A 104 5.40 -17.40 16.39
C LYS A 104 3.95 -17.71 16.77
N SER A 105 3.00 -17.35 15.91
CA SER A 105 1.57 -17.49 16.14
C SER A 105 0.87 -17.86 14.84
N LYS A 106 0.22 -19.02 14.81
CA LYS A 106 -0.54 -19.51 13.65
C LYS A 106 -1.94 -18.89 13.52
N ASN A 107 -2.17 -17.75 14.17
CA ASN A 107 -3.44 -17.05 14.12
C ASN A 107 -3.46 -16.08 12.92
N LYS A 108 -4.02 -16.55 11.79
CA LYS A 108 -4.17 -15.74 10.58
C LYS A 108 -5.01 -14.47 10.82
N THR A 109 -6.02 -14.50 11.68
CA THR A 109 -6.87 -13.33 11.95
C THR A 109 -6.08 -12.18 12.57
N THR A 110 -5.34 -12.44 13.64
CA THR A 110 -4.49 -11.42 14.28
C THR A 110 -3.39 -10.94 13.34
N LEU A 111 -2.82 -11.84 12.54
CA LEU A 111 -1.82 -11.49 11.53
C LEU A 111 -2.39 -10.51 10.48
N ILE A 112 -3.59 -10.77 9.98
CA ILE A 112 -4.27 -9.89 9.02
C ILE A 112 -4.53 -8.51 9.62
N GLU A 113 -4.99 -8.43 10.87
CA GLU A 113 -5.22 -7.15 11.54
C GLU A 113 -3.93 -6.32 11.67
N GLU A 114 -2.83 -6.94 12.06
CA GLU A 114 -1.52 -6.29 12.15
C GLU A 114 -1.02 -5.82 10.76
N VAL A 115 -1.12 -6.68 9.76
CA VAL A 115 -0.68 -6.37 8.38
C VAL A 115 -1.51 -5.24 7.77
N ARG A 116 -2.83 -5.26 7.93
CA ARG A 116 -3.71 -4.18 7.46
C ARG A 116 -3.30 -2.84 8.04
N ARG A 117 -2.99 -2.79 9.34
CA ARG A 117 -2.56 -1.57 10.01
C ARG A 117 -1.24 -1.04 9.42
N LEU A 118 -0.27 -1.92 9.21
CA LEU A 118 1.02 -1.56 8.61
C LEU A 118 0.84 -1.03 7.19
N ILE A 119 0.06 -1.73 6.36
CA ILE A 119 -0.20 -1.34 4.98
C ILE A 119 -0.87 0.03 4.91
N ARG A 120 -1.87 0.31 5.76
CA ARG A 120 -2.59 1.60 5.76
C ARG A 120 -1.74 2.77 6.27
N SER A 121 -0.75 2.49 7.12
CA SER A 121 0.18 3.50 7.60
C SER A 121 1.20 3.96 6.53
N SER A 122 1.35 3.20 5.45
CA SER A 122 2.28 3.47 4.33
C SER A 122 1.50 3.90 3.09
N LEU A 123 2.01 4.90 2.36
CA LEU A 123 1.31 5.51 1.23
C LEU A 123 1.23 4.59 0.00
N GLY A 124 2.36 4.05 -0.46
CA GLY A 124 2.44 3.26 -1.69
C GLY A 124 1.86 1.83 -1.60
N THR A 125 1.64 1.31 -0.40
CA THR A 125 1.18 -0.08 -0.22
C THR A 125 -0.33 -0.23 -0.06
N ARG A 126 -1.08 0.87 0.12
CA ARG A 126 -2.52 0.81 0.43
C ARG A 126 -3.34 0.08 -0.64
N ALA A 127 -3.05 0.34 -1.91
CA ALA A 127 -3.73 -0.30 -3.04
C ALA A 127 -3.50 -1.83 -3.08
N LYS A 128 -2.44 -2.32 -2.41
CA LYS A 128 -2.10 -3.75 -2.28
C LYS A 128 -2.73 -4.43 -1.07
N GLU A 129 -3.49 -3.72 -0.23
CA GLU A 129 -4.06 -4.28 1.01
C GLU A 129 -4.86 -5.57 0.73
N SER A 130 -5.77 -5.53 -0.25
CA SER A 130 -6.56 -6.71 -0.62
C SER A 130 -5.67 -7.87 -1.07
N LEU A 131 -4.69 -7.59 -1.95
CA LEU A 131 -3.78 -8.59 -2.48
C LEU A 131 -2.97 -9.30 -1.40
N VAL A 132 -2.44 -8.55 -0.42
CA VAL A 132 -1.67 -9.13 0.69
C VAL A 132 -2.58 -9.90 1.65
N VAL A 133 -3.78 -9.40 1.93
CA VAL A 133 -4.75 -10.10 2.77
C VAL A 133 -5.20 -11.41 2.13
N ASP A 134 -5.49 -11.39 0.83
CA ASP A 134 -5.89 -12.57 0.06
C ASP A 134 -4.75 -13.61 0.04
N PHE A 135 -3.51 -13.15 -0.12
CA PHE A 135 -2.33 -14.01 0.02
C PHE A 135 -2.28 -14.70 1.38
N ILE A 136 -2.44 -13.96 2.49
CA ILE A 136 -2.42 -14.55 3.84
C ILE A 136 -3.54 -15.58 4.02
N HIS A 137 -4.73 -15.32 3.47
CA HIS A 137 -5.85 -16.26 3.53
C HIS A 137 -5.57 -17.54 2.75
N GLN A 138 -5.13 -17.41 1.50
CA GLN A 138 -5.05 -18.51 0.54
C GLN A 138 -3.75 -19.31 0.62
N ALA A 139 -2.64 -18.66 0.97
CA ALA A 139 -1.34 -19.32 1.02
C ALA A 139 -1.22 -20.27 2.21
N ASP A 140 -0.52 -21.39 1.99
CA ASP A 140 -0.02 -22.26 3.04
C ASP A 140 1.29 -21.67 3.59
N LEU A 141 1.16 -20.73 4.53
CA LEU A 141 2.30 -20.06 5.17
C LEU A 141 3.19 -21.02 5.98
N ASP A 142 2.68 -22.20 6.37
CA ASP A 142 3.45 -23.20 7.12
C ASP A 142 4.44 -23.94 6.21
N SER A 143 4.10 -24.10 4.92
CA SER A 143 4.98 -24.72 3.92
C SER A 143 6.20 -23.86 3.56
N ILE A 144 6.14 -22.56 3.87
CA ILE A 144 7.20 -21.60 3.57
C ILE A 144 8.35 -21.77 4.56
N LYS A 145 9.56 -22.00 4.02
CA LYS A 145 10.74 -22.39 4.78
C LYS A 145 11.52 -21.21 5.34
N ASP A 146 11.62 -20.13 4.56
CA ASP A 146 12.47 -18.99 4.86
C ASP A 146 11.89 -17.67 4.31
N LYS A 147 12.59 -16.57 4.61
CA LYS A 147 12.21 -15.22 4.19
C LYS A 147 12.20 -15.06 2.65
N PRO A 148 13.21 -15.53 1.89
CA PRO A 148 13.12 -15.49 0.43
C PRO A 148 11.91 -16.26 -0.13
N GLY A 149 11.57 -17.40 0.47
CA GLY A 149 10.44 -18.22 0.06
C GLY A 149 9.09 -17.52 0.18
N ILE A 150 8.88 -16.66 1.21
CA ILE A 150 7.62 -15.90 1.30
C ILE A 150 7.51 -14.84 0.22
N ILE A 151 8.63 -14.24 -0.16
CA ILE A 151 8.69 -13.23 -1.22
C ILE A 151 8.34 -13.88 -2.58
N GLU A 152 9.00 -15.00 -2.90
CA GLU A 152 8.72 -15.76 -4.14
C GLU A 152 7.26 -16.25 -4.19
N ALA A 153 6.75 -16.81 -3.09
CA ALA A 153 5.37 -17.27 -3.01
C ALA A 153 4.36 -16.14 -3.21
N PHE A 154 4.61 -14.97 -2.62
CA PHE A 154 3.76 -13.80 -2.78
C PHE A 154 3.76 -13.31 -4.23
N PHE A 155 4.91 -13.12 -4.87
CA PHE A 155 4.95 -12.63 -6.25
C PHE A 155 4.34 -13.62 -7.24
N THR A 156 4.52 -14.93 -7.01
CA THR A 156 3.85 -15.97 -7.81
C THR A 156 2.34 -15.88 -7.69
N PHE A 157 1.83 -15.76 -6.46
CA PHE A 157 0.40 -15.55 -6.20
C PHE A 157 -0.11 -14.25 -6.84
N ALA A 158 0.61 -13.15 -6.66
CA ALA A 158 0.24 -11.84 -7.15
C ALA A 158 0.17 -11.78 -8.68
N GLN A 159 1.09 -12.45 -9.40
CA GLN A 159 1.04 -12.55 -10.86
C GLN A 159 -0.15 -13.39 -11.36
N ALA A 160 -0.52 -14.44 -10.63
CA ALA A 160 -1.71 -15.23 -10.95
C ALA A 160 -2.99 -14.39 -10.78
N GLU A 161 -3.10 -13.67 -9.66
CA GLU A 161 -4.23 -12.76 -9.40
C GLU A 161 -4.26 -11.58 -10.38
N GLN A 162 -3.11 -11.02 -10.77
CA GLN A 162 -3.01 -9.96 -11.78
C GLN A 162 -3.62 -10.39 -13.12
N LYS A 163 -3.28 -11.60 -13.59
CA LYS A 163 -3.84 -12.18 -14.82
C LYS A 163 -5.34 -12.41 -14.70
N ARG A 164 -5.79 -12.95 -13.57
CA ARG A 164 -7.20 -13.22 -13.31
C ARG A 164 -8.02 -11.92 -13.30
N GLU A 165 -7.62 -10.93 -12.52
CA GLU A 165 -8.35 -9.68 -12.38
C GLU A 165 -8.34 -8.84 -13.66
N ALA A 166 -7.27 -8.90 -14.44
CA ALA A 166 -7.26 -8.27 -15.76
C ALA A 166 -8.25 -8.92 -16.72
N GLN A 167 -8.32 -10.25 -16.74
CA GLN A 167 -9.29 -10.97 -17.55
C GLN A 167 -10.73 -10.63 -17.12
N ASP A 168 -10.98 -10.59 -15.80
CA ASP A 168 -12.28 -10.21 -15.25
C ASP A 168 -12.66 -8.77 -15.64
N LEU A 169 -11.71 -7.83 -15.59
CA LEU A 169 -11.92 -6.45 -16.00
C LEU A 169 -12.23 -6.32 -17.49
N ILE A 170 -11.50 -7.05 -18.34
CA ILE A 170 -11.71 -7.08 -19.80
C ILE A 170 -13.11 -7.63 -20.13
N VAL A 171 -13.51 -8.73 -19.49
CA VAL A 171 -14.82 -9.36 -19.71
C VAL A 171 -15.94 -8.48 -19.18
N ALA A 172 -15.83 -7.98 -17.96
CA ALA A 172 -16.89 -7.20 -17.30
C ALA A 172 -17.18 -5.87 -18.01
N GLU A 173 -16.18 -5.27 -18.65
CA GLU A 173 -16.35 -4.03 -19.41
C GLU A 173 -16.44 -4.24 -20.93
N GLU A 174 -16.45 -5.49 -21.41
CA GLU A 174 -16.49 -5.85 -22.84
C GLU A 174 -15.40 -5.14 -23.65
N LEU A 175 -14.19 -5.09 -23.10
CA LEU A 175 -13.08 -4.39 -23.74
C LEU A 175 -12.54 -5.19 -24.93
N ASN A 176 -11.89 -4.48 -25.86
CA ASN A 176 -11.10 -5.13 -26.90
C ASN A 176 -9.91 -5.85 -26.25
N LEU A 177 -9.91 -7.18 -26.29
CA LEU A 177 -8.94 -8.04 -25.60
C LEU A 177 -7.48 -7.65 -25.89
N GLU A 178 -7.08 -7.61 -27.15
CA GLU A 178 -5.70 -7.35 -27.58
C GLU A 178 -5.24 -5.94 -27.19
N HIS A 179 -6.06 -4.93 -27.46
CA HIS A 179 -5.72 -3.55 -27.08
C HIS A 179 -5.71 -3.37 -25.56
N ALA A 180 -6.62 -4.02 -24.83
CA ALA A 180 -6.69 -3.92 -23.38
C ALA A 180 -5.47 -4.56 -22.72
N LYS A 181 -5.08 -5.77 -23.11
CA LYS A 181 -3.85 -6.40 -22.60
C LYS A 181 -2.62 -5.54 -22.84
N ARG A 182 -2.46 -5.01 -24.06
CA ARG A 182 -1.36 -4.11 -24.38
C ARG A 182 -1.38 -2.85 -23.50
N TYR A 183 -2.53 -2.21 -23.36
CA TYR A 183 -2.68 -1.00 -22.56
C TYR A 183 -2.40 -1.26 -21.07
N LEU A 184 -2.88 -2.38 -20.51
CA LEU A 184 -2.62 -2.80 -19.13
C LEU A 184 -1.13 -3.04 -18.90
N ASN A 185 -0.47 -3.82 -19.78
CA ASN A 185 0.97 -4.10 -19.68
C ASN A 185 1.80 -2.82 -19.76
N VAL A 186 1.49 -1.92 -20.70
CA VAL A 186 2.17 -0.61 -20.81
C VAL A 186 1.92 0.26 -19.59
N SER A 187 0.70 0.28 -19.06
CA SER A 187 0.36 1.08 -17.88
C SER A 187 1.05 0.55 -16.62
N LEU A 188 1.17 -0.76 -16.46
CA LEU A 188 1.94 -1.40 -15.37
C LEU A 188 3.43 -1.10 -15.49
N GLN A 189 4.01 -1.18 -16.69
CA GLN A 189 5.41 -0.83 -16.94
C GLN A 189 5.71 0.65 -16.69
N ARG A 190 4.75 1.53 -17.01
CA ARG A 190 4.86 2.97 -16.74
C ARG A 190 4.51 3.35 -15.31
N GLU A 191 3.98 2.41 -14.52
CA GLU A 191 3.53 2.64 -13.15
C GLU A 191 2.29 3.54 -12.99
N TYR A 192 1.66 3.94 -14.11
CA TYR A 192 0.41 4.71 -14.12
C TYR A 192 -0.41 4.46 -15.40
N ALA A 193 -1.73 4.61 -15.30
CA ALA A 193 -2.63 4.63 -16.44
C ALA A 193 -2.76 6.05 -17.01
N SER A 194 -2.79 6.19 -18.34
CA SER A 194 -2.89 7.50 -19.00
C SER A 194 -4.19 7.65 -19.80
N GLU A 195 -4.98 8.68 -19.48
CA GLU A 195 -6.13 9.06 -20.32
C GLU A 195 -5.73 9.73 -21.64
N HIS A 196 -4.44 10.11 -21.77
CA HIS A 196 -3.94 10.85 -22.92
C HIS A 196 -3.65 9.94 -24.12
N GLY A 197 -3.83 10.49 -25.31
CA GLY A 197 -3.67 9.76 -26.56
C GLY A 197 -4.91 8.93 -26.92
N THR A 198 -4.72 7.94 -27.80
CA THR A 198 -5.81 7.13 -28.36
C THR A 198 -5.88 5.72 -27.79
N GLU A 199 -4.90 5.29 -26.98
CA GLU A 199 -4.84 3.91 -26.49
C GLU A 199 -6.06 3.54 -25.66
N LEU A 200 -6.44 4.39 -24.70
CA LEU A 200 -7.68 4.21 -23.91
C LEU A 200 -8.94 4.19 -24.78
N ASN A 201 -8.97 4.90 -25.91
CA ASN A 201 -10.13 4.86 -26.81
C ASN A 201 -10.19 3.53 -27.58
N ASN A 202 -9.02 2.96 -27.90
CA ASN A 202 -8.90 1.72 -28.67
C ASN A 202 -9.29 0.46 -27.88
N ILE A 203 -9.25 0.52 -26.54
CA ILE A 203 -9.67 -0.61 -25.70
C ILE A 203 -11.19 -0.67 -25.50
N LEU A 204 -11.90 0.44 -25.72
CA LEU A 204 -13.35 0.48 -25.55
C LEU A 204 -14.05 -0.38 -26.62
N PRO A 205 -15.21 -0.96 -26.30
CA PRO A 205 -16.02 -1.64 -27.32
C PRO A 205 -16.40 -0.67 -28.44
N LYS A 206 -16.79 -1.22 -29.59
CA LYS A 206 -17.23 -0.40 -30.74
C LYS A 206 -18.49 0.37 -30.38
N MET A 207 -18.35 1.68 -30.19
CA MET A 207 -19.44 2.61 -29.99
C MET A 207 -19.11 3.96 -30.62
N SER A 208 -20.14 4.66 -31.08
CA SER A 208 -19.98 6.03 -31.59
C SER A 208 -19.54 6.95 -30.44
N PRO A 209 -18.55 7.85 -30.65
CA PRO A 209 -18.22 8.90 -29.69
C PRO A 209 -19.41 9.84 -29.38
N LEU A 210 -20.41 9.88 -30.26
CA LEU A 210 -21.65 10.64 -30.06
C LEU A 210 -22.68 9.87 -29.21
N ASN A 211 -22.40 8.61 -28.85
CA ASN A 211 -23.25 7.87 -27.93
C ASN A 211 -23.14 8.53 -26.53
N PRO A 212 -24.26 8.93 -25.90
CA PRO A 212 -24.23 9.55 -24.58
C PRO A 212 -23.59 8.67 -23.49
N GLN A 213 -23.51 7.36 -23.69
CA GLN A 213 -22.84 6.42 -22.79
C GLN A 213 -21.33 6.29 -23.01
N TYR A 214 -20.78 6.90 -24.07
CA TYR A 214 -19.36 6.81 -24.39
C TYR A 214 -18.47 7.41 -23.30
N LEU A 215 -18.73 8.67 -22.92
CA LEU A 215 -17.92 9.37 -21.92
C LEU A 215 -18.03 8.74 -20.52
N PRO A 216 -19.24 8.40 -20.01
CA PRO A 216 -19.36 7.70 -18.73
C PRO A 216 -18.64 6.35 -18.71
N LYS A 217 -18.75 5.55 -19.78
CA LYS A 217 -18.05 4.25 -19.85
C LYS A 217 -16.53 4.44 -19.92
N LYS A 218 -16.05 5.40 -20.71
CA LYS A 218 -14.62 5.74 -20.79
C LYS A 218 -14.06 6.11 -19.42
N GLN A 219 -14.73 6.98 -18.67
CA GLN A 219 -14.30 7.39 -17.34
C GLN A 219 -14.27 6.20 -16.36
N ARG A 220 -15.34 5.39 -16.35
CA ARG A 220 -15.43 4.21 -15.48
C ARG A 220 -14.34 3.18 -15.78
N VAL A 221 -14.10 2.88 -17.06
CA VAL A 221 -13.05 1.97 -17.49
C VAL A 221 -11.68 2.50 -17.07
N PHE A 222 -11.42 3.80 -17.27
CA PHE A 222 -10.16 4.40 -16.83
C PHE A 222 -9.96 4.27 -15.31
N GLN A 223 -10.96 4.60 -14.50
CA GLN A 223 -10.87 4.49 -13.04
C GLN A 223 -10.57 3.06 -12.59
N LYS A 224 -11.24 2.06 -13.20
CA LYS A 224 -10.98 0.64 -12.91
C LYS A 224 -9.55 0.23 -13.28
N ILE A 225 -9.05 0.70 -14.43
CA ILE A 225 -7.67 0.40 -14.85
C ILE A 225 -6.65 1.12 -13.97
N ALA A 226 -6.88 2.38 -13.59
CA ALA A 226 -6.02 3.09 -12.67
C ALA A 226 -5.91 2.36 -11.32
N ALA A 227 -7.04 1.93 -10.76
CA ALA A 227 -7.06 1.13 -9.54
C ALA A 227 -6.34 -0.22 -9.69
N PHE A 228 -6.51 -0.90 -10.84
CA PHE A 228 -5.78 -2.13 -11.16
C PHE A 228 -4.26 -1.89 -11.20
N VAL A 229 -3.81 -0.82 -11.86
CA VAL A 229 -2.39 -0.48 -11.95
C VAL A 229 -1.82 -0.14 -10.57
N GLU A 230 -2.51 0.67 -9.76
CA GLU A 230 -2.09 0.99 -8.39
C GLU A 230 -1.97 -0.28 -7.52
N LYS A 231 -2.88 -1.25 -7.70
CA LYS A 231 -2.83 -2.54 -6.99
C LYS A 231 -1.64 -3.40 -7.42
N PHE A 232 -1.34 -3.49 -8.71
CA PHE A 232 -0.36 -4.45 -9.24
C PHE A 232 0.99 -3.85 -9.68
N ILE A 233 1.21 -2.54 -9.53
CA ILE A 233 2.52 -1.92 -9.74
C ILE A 233 3.61 -2.63 -8.92
N GLY A 234 4.73 -2.94 -9.56
CA GLY A 234 5.88 -3.62 -8.96
C GLY A 234 5.76 -5.14 -8.84
N VAL A 235 4.62 -5.76 -9.20
CA VAL A 235 4.44 -7.22 -9.17
C VAL A 235 5.23 -7.93 -10.30
N GLY A 236 5.45 -7.23 -11.41
CA GLY A 236 6.04 -7.79 -12.62
C GLY A 236 5.08 -8.72 -13.36
N GLY A 237 5.61 -9.52 -14.29
CA GLY A 237 4.83 -10.45 -15.12
C GLY A 237 4.15 -9.79 -16.32
N GLU A 238 3.39 -10.60 -17.06
CA GLU A 238 2.58 -10.17 -18.21
C GLU A 238 1.12 -10.56 -18.00
N VAL A 239 0.24 -9.72 -18.54
CA VAL A 239 -1.22 -9.81 -18.44
C VAL A 239 -1.85 -10.24 -19.78
#